data_AF-A0A6G2QIC3-F1
#
_entry.id   AF-A0A6G2QIC3-F1
#
_cell.length_a   1.000
_cell.length_b   1.000
_cell.length_c   1.000
_cell.angle_alpha   90.00
_cell.angle_beta   90.00
_cell.angle_gamma   90.00
#
_symmetry.space_group_name_H-M   'P 1'
#
loop_
_entity.id
_entity.type
_entity.pdbx_description
1 polymer ?
#
loop_
_entity_poly.entity_id
_entity_poly.type
_entity_poly.pdbx_seq_one_letter_code
_entity_poly.pdbx_strand_id
1 'polypeptide(L)'
;GRPAPGGRDRRRAWAELLRLPALFTVPGDALAGAAAAGVRPNARTLLAIGSSVCLYEAGMALNDWADRAEDAAERPHRPIPSGRIRPAAAFTAACALTGAGLALAARAGRPALTVAAPLAATVWAYDLTLKHTPAGPAAMAGARALDLLLGAAATGGSTREALPSAVLLGTHTLAVTTVSRQETQGGSSLAPLAALATTGLLTRLVTRRGHRARPSAGPDRSRTSHGGTRRPGPDATG
;
A
#
# COMPACT_ATOMS: atom_id res chain seq x y z
N GLY A 1 -15.27 11.68 41.82
CA GLY A 1 -14.28 11.32 40.79
C GLY A 1 -14.57 9.91 40.29
N ARG A 2 -14.64 9.69 38.98
CA ARG A 2 -14.82 8.33 38.44
C ARG A 2 -13.57 7.49 38.77
N PRO A 3 -13.73 6.25 39.27
CA PRO A 3 -12.60 5.38 39.58
C PRO A 3 -11.75 5.14 38.32
N ALA A 4 -10.44 5.03 38.50
CA ALA A 4 -9.53 4.73 37.39
C ALA A 4 -9.93 3.37 36.77
N PRO A 5 -10.04 3.28 35.43
CA PRO A 5 -10.45 2.04 34.78
C PRO A 5 -9.48 0.91 35.12
N GLY A 6 -10.02 -0.27 35.41
CA GLY A 6 -9.24 -1.46 35.75
C GLY A 6 -8.31 -1.87 34.61
N GLY A 7 -7.29 -2.68 34.90
CA GLY A 7 -6.31 -3.11 33.89
C GLY A 7 -6.92 -3.79 32.66
N ARG A 8 -8.06 -4.48 32.82
CA ARG A 8 -8.82 -5.09 31.71
C ARG A 8 -9.56 -4.05 30.87
N ASP A 9 -10.15 -3.03 31.49
CA ASP A 9 -10.84 -1.94 30.79
C ASP A 9 -9.87 -1.10 29.97
N ARG A 10 -8.65 -0.89 30.48
CA ARG A 10 -7.58 -0.20 29.76
C ARG A 10 -7.11 -0.98 28.54
N ARG A 11 -6.91 -2.30 28.66
CA ARG A 11 -6.54 -3.17 27.53
C ARG A 11 -7.63 -3.19 26.46
N ARG A 12 -8.90 -3.25 26.87
CA ARG A 12 -10.04 -3.18 25.97
C ARG A 12 -10.13 -1.83 25.26
N ALA A 13 -9.91 -0.72 25.96
CA ALA A 13 -9.89 0.61 25.36
C ALA A 13 -8.77 0.74 24.32
N TRP A 14 -7.59 0.18 24.57
CA TRP A 14 -6.51 0.11 23.58
C TRP A 14 -6.86 -0.79 22.39
N ALA A 15 -7.51 -1.93 22.63
CA ALA A 15 -7.98 -2.80 21.56
C ALA A 15 -9.06 -2.16 20.67
N GLU A 16 -9.94 -1.35 21.27
CA GLU A 16 -10.95 -0.55 20.56
C GLU A 16 -10.30 0.55 19.71
N LEU A 17 -9.29 1.24 20.27
CA LEU A 17 -8.55 2.31 19.58
C LEU A 17 -7.70 1.75 18.43
N LEU A 18 -6.97 0.66 18.67
CA LEU A 18 -6.10 -0.02 17.71
C LEU A 18 -6.85 -1.01 16.79
N ARG A 19 -8.19 -0.87 16.72
CA ARG A 19 -9.12 -1.69 15.94
C ARG A 19 -8.60 -3.10 15.63
N LEU A 20 -8.31 -3.90 16.67
CA LEU A 20 -7.63 -5.20 16.53
C LEU A 20 -8.17 -6.12 15.41
N PRO A 21 -9.48 -6.14 15.09
CA PRO A 21 -9.99 -6.92 13.96
C PRO A 21 -9.44 -6.48 12.59
N ALA A 22 -9.18 -5.19 12.39
CA ALA A 22 -8.66 -4.65 11.13
C ALA A 22 -7.20 -5.07 10.88
N LEU A 23 -6.43 -5.33 11.93
CA LEU A 23 -5.05 -5.82 11.83
C LEU A 23 -4.92 -7.13 11.05
N PHE A 24 -5.97 -7.96 11.04
CA PHE A 24 -5.96 -9.21 10.28
C PHE A 24 -6.10 -8.99 8.77
N THR A 25 -6.60 -7.84 8.33
CA THR A 25 -6.78 -7.49 6.92
C THR A 25 -5.68 -6.57 6.38
N VAL A 26 -4.99 -5.84 7.27
CA VAL A 26 -3.93 -4.87 6.91
C VAL A 26 -2.76 -5.47 6.12
N PRO A 27 -2.26 -6.70 6.37
CA PRO A 27 -1.13 -7.26 5.63
C PRO A 27 -1.38 -7.43 4.12
N GLY A 28 -2.64 -7.33 3.67
CA GLY A 28 -3.04 -7.57 2.29
C GLY A 28 -2.28 -6.73 1.27
N ASP A 29 -2.05 -5.44 1.53
CA ASP A 29 -1.39 -4.54 0.58
C ASP A 29 0.10 -4.85 0.47
N ALA A 30 0.77 -5.05 1.59
CA ALA A 30 2.18 -5.42 1.61
C ALA A 30 2.43 -6.78 0.93
N LEU A 31 1.52 -7.74 1.12
CA LEU A 31 1.56 -9.04 0.45
C LEU A 31 1.25 -8.92 -1.05
N ALA A 32 0.27 -8.11 -1.44
CA ALA A 32 -0.04 -7.82 -2.84
C ALA A 32 1.15 -7.14 -3.53
N GLY A 33 1.85 -6.26 -2.85
CA GLY A 33 3.10 -5.65 -3.32
C GLY A 33 4.21 -6.66 -3.54
N ALA A 34 4.41 -7.56 -2.58
CA ALA A 34 5.36 -8.67 -2.71
C ALA A 34 5.04 -9.56 -3.91
N ALA A 35 3.77 -9.92 -4.10
CA ALA A 35 3.31 -10.71 -5.23
C ALA A 35 3.48 -9.97 -6.57
N ALA A 36 3.20 -8.66 -6.60
CA ALA A 36 3.35 -7.83 -7.80
C ALA A 36 4.82 -7.63 -8.22
N ALA A 37 5.77 -7.74 -7.29
CA ALA A 37 7.20 -7.77 -7.58
C ALA A 37 7.67 -9.11 -8.17
N GLY A 38 6.80 -10.12 -8.29
CA GLY A 38 7.17 -11.43 -8.87
C GLY A 38 8.21 -12.23 -8.08
N VAL A 39 8.52 -11.80 -6.84
CA VAL A 39 9.50 -12.44 -5.95
C VAL A 39 8.76 -13.15 -4.82
N ARG A 40 9.25 -14.33 -4.42
CA ARG A 40 8.67 -15.06 -3.29
C ARG A 40 8.80 -14.23 -2.00
N PRO A 41 7.77 -14.22 -1.13
CA PRO A 41 7.85 -13.57 0.18
C PRO A 41 9.09 -14.02 0.96
N ASN A 42 9.79 -13.06 1.59
CA ASN A 42 11.02 -13.29 2.32
C ASN A 42 11.01 -12.52 3.67
N ALA A 43 12.12 -12.59 4.42
CA ALA A 43 12.21 -11.92 5.73
C ALA A 43 11.97 -10.39 5.65
N ARG A 44 12.32 -9.74 4.54
CA ARG A 44 12.04 -8.31 4.33
C ARG A 44 10.56 -8.05 4.07
N THR A 45 9.85 -8.99 3.47
CA THR A 45 8.39 -8.93 3.34
C THR A 45 7.73 -8.91 4.73
N LEU A 46 8.22 -9.72 5.67
CA LEU A 46 7.72 -9.71 7.06
C LEU A 46 7.99 -8.36 7.74
N LEU A 47 9.16 -7.77 7.52
CA LEU A 47 9.48 -6.42 8.02
C LEU A 47 8.56 -5.35 7.40
N ALA A 48 8.22 -5.47 6.11
CA ALA A 48 7.29 -4.56 5.45
C ALA A 48 5.86 -4.72 5.96
N ILE A 49 5.39 -5.95 6.22
CA ILE A 49 4.10 -6.20 6.87
C ILE A 49 4.08 -5.56 8.26
N GLY A 50 5.14 -5.76 9.05
CA GLY A 50 5.27 -5.10 10.35
C GLY A 50 5.27 -3.57 10.24
N SER A 51 5.95 -3.02 9.25
CA SER A 51 5.93 -1.58 8.96
C SER A 51 4.54 -1.07 8.58
N SER A 52 3.84 -1.75 7.68
CA SER A 52 2.48 -1.43 7.23
C SER A 52 1.51 -1.45 8.42
N VAL A 53 1.56 -2.50 9.24
CA VAL A 53 0.79 -2.61 10.49
C VAL A 53 1.08 -1.45 11.44
N CYS A 54 2.34 -1.14 11.69
CA CYS A 54 2.70 -0.02 12.57
C CYS A 54 2.20 1.33 12.02
N LEU A 55 2.32 1.58 10.72
CA LEU A 55 1.85 2.84 10.11
C LEU A 55 0.33 2.94 10.06
N TYR A 56 -0.37 1.82 9.84
CA TYR A 56 -1.82 1.76 9.94
C TYR A 56 -2.29 2.10 11.36
N GLU A 57 -1.71 1.45 12.38
CA GLU A 57 -2.06 1.71 13.78
C GLU A 57 -1.67 3.11 14.24
N ALA A 58 -0.57 3.66 13.71
CA ALA A 58 -0.22 5.05 13.93
C ALA A 58 -1.30 6.00 13.40
N GLY A 59 -1.79 5.76 12.18
CA GLY A 59 -2.89 6.52 11.59
C GLY A 59 -4.19 6.38 12.37
N MET A 60 -4.51 5.17 12.83
CA MET A 60 -5.69 4.95 13.66
C MET A 60 -5.65 5.74 14.98
N ALA A 61 -4.52 5.70 15.68
CA ALA A 61 -4.32 6.45 16.92
C ALA A 61 -4.30 7.97 16.69
N LEU A 62 -3.70 8.42 15.57
CA LEU A 62 -3.64 9.82 15.20
C LEU A 62 -5.02 10.36 14.81
N ASN A 63 -5.80 9.58 14.05
CA ASN A 63 -7.16 9.92 13.66
C ASN A 63 -8.05 10.14 14.88
N ASP A 64 -8.08 9.17 15.82
CA ASP A 64 -8.85 9.29 17.06
C ASP A 64 -8.38 10.48 17.92
N TRP A 65 -7.07 10.78 17.91
CA TRP A 65 -6.54 11.97 18.59
C TRP A 65 -6.99 13.27 17.93
N ALA A 66 -7.01 13.33 16.60
CA ALA A 66 -7.42 14.51 15.83
C ALA A 66 -8.93 14.77 15.98
N ASP A 67 -9.74 13.71 15.93
CA ASP A 67 -11.21 13.78 15.99
C ASP A 67 -11.77 13.95 17.41
N ARG A 68 -10.91 13.99 18.43
CA ARG A 68 -11.32 13.97 19.85
C ARG A 68 -12.38 14.99 20.25
N ALA A 69 -12.42 16.16 19.61
CA ALA A 69 -13.40 17.21 19.93
C ALA A 69 -14.76 16.93 19.28
N GLU A 70 -14.76 16.46 18.04
CA GLU A 70 -15.95 16.04 17.30
C GLU A 70 -16.54 14.76 17.92
N ASP A 71 -15.69 13.78 18.22
CA ASP A 71 -16.07 12.56 18.92
C ASP A 71 -16.62 12.83 20.33
N ALA A 72 -16.20 13.92 20.99
CA ALA A 72 -16.76 14.28 22.30
C ALA A 72 -18.23 14.77 22.19
N ALA A 73 -18.59 15.40 21.08
CA ALA A 73 -19.95 15.87 20.82
C ALA A 73 -20.86 14.74 20.30
N GLU A 74 -20.38 13.94 19.35
CA GLU A 74 -21.21 12.93 18.66
C GLU A 74 -21.17 11.55 19.32
N ARG A 75 -20.02 11.17 19.89
CA ARG A 75 -19.73 9.80 20.36
C ARG A 75 -18.95 9.80 21.67
N PRO A 76 -19.51 10.35 22.76
CA PRO A 76 -18.79 10.57 24.03
C PRO A 76 -18.27 9.28 24.70
N HIS A 77 -18.73 8.10 24.27
CA HIS A 77 -18.28 6.80 24.75
C HIS A 77 -16.92 6.36 24.16
N ARG A 78 -16.41 7.04 23.12
CA ARG A 78 -15.10 6.76 22.50
C ARG A 78 -13.95 6.80 23.51
N PRO A 79 -12.87 6.01 23.34
CA PRO A 79 -11.81 5.86 24.36
C PRO A 79 -11.17 7.17 24.83
N ILE A 80 -10.96 8.14 23.93
CA ILE A 80 -10.33 9.43 24.26
C ILE A 80 -11.33 10.39 24.94
N PRO A 81 -12.51 10.72 24.37
CA PRO A 81 -13.49 11.59 25.04
C PRO A 81 -14.01 11.05 26.37
N SER A 82 -14.17 9.72 26.49
CA SER A 82 -14.60 9.08 27.74
C SER A 82 -13.55 9.12 28.86
N GLY A 83 -12.33 9.58 28.56
CA GLY A 83 -11.22 9.67 29.51
C GLY A 83 -10.55 8.33 29.81
N ARG A 84 -10.92 7.24 29.12
CA ARG A 84 -10.29 5.92 29.27
C ARG A 84 -8.84 5.92 28.76
N ILE A 85 -8.54 6.75 27.76
CA ILE A 85 -7.20 6.99 27.23
C ILE A 85 -6.92 8.50 27.23
N ARG A 86 -5.76 8.89 27.76
CA ARG A 86 -5.32 10.30 27.72
C ARG A 86 -4.97 10.70 26.29
N PRO A 87 -5.37 11.90 25.79
CA PRO A 87 -5.00 12.37 24.46
C PRO A 87 -3.48 12.33 24.21
N ALA A 88 -2.68 12.76 25.19
CA ALA A 88 -1.21 12.69 25.08
C ALA A 88 -0.68 11.26 24.89
N ALA A 89 -1.34 10.25 25.48
CA ALA A 89 -0.95 8.85 25.32
C ALA A 89 -1.28 8.34 23.91
N ALA A 90 -2.44 8.71 23.35
CA ALA A 90 -2.79 8.37 21.96
C ALA A 90 -1.82 9.00 20.96
N PHE A 91 -1.50 10.28 21.11
CA PHE A 91 -0.50 10.96 20.27
C PHE A 91 0.89 10.35 20.39
N THR A 92 1.33 10.04 21.62
CA THR A 92 2.62 9.38 21.85
C THR A 92 2.65 8.00 21.18
N ALA A 93 1.57 7.24 21.26
CA ALA A 93 1.46 5.96 20.57
C ALA A 93 1.53 6.12 19.05
N ALA A 94 0.84 7.12 18.47
CA ALA A 94 0.93 7.42 17.04
C ALA A 94 2.38 7.72 16.60
N CYS A 95 3.10 8.57 17.35
CA CYS A 95 4.50 8.87 17.10
C CYS A 95 5.41 7.63 17.23
N ALA A 96 5.22 6.85 18.30
CA ALA A 96 6.02 5.65 18.56
C ALA A 96 5.81 4.57 17.50
N LEU A 97 4.56 4.35 17.08
CA LEU A 97 4.21 3.42 16.01
C LEU A 97 4.73 3.90 14.65
N THR A 98 4.66 5.20 14.37
CA THR A 98 5.27 5.78 13.16
C THR A 98 6.78 5.51 13.14
N GLY A 99 7.48 5.79 14.26
CA GLY A 99 8.91 5.54 14.40
C GLY A 99 9.27 4.06 14.25
N ALA A 100 8.49 3.16 14.88
CA ALA A 100 8.66 1.72 14.74
C ALA A 100 8.47 1.25 13.29
N GLY A 101 7.45 1.75 12.60
CA GLY A 101 7.20 1.43 11.19
C GLY A 101 8.37 1.84 10.31
N LEU A 102 8.85 3.09 10.43
CA LEU A 102 10.01 3.58 9.68
C LEU A 102 11.29 2.79 10.01
N ALA A 103 11.50 2.39 11.26
CA ALA A 103 12.62 1.56 11.65
C ALA A 103 12.55 0.16 11.03
N LEU A 104 11.38 -0.46 10.98
CA LEU A 104 11.16 -1.75 10.31
C LEU A 104 11.40 -1.63 8.80
N ALA A 105 10.90 -0.57 8.16
CA ALA A 105 11.17 -0.30 6.74
C ALA A 105 12.67 -0.07 6.47
N ALA A 106 13.37 0.65 7.33
CA ALA A 106 14.83 0.85 7.22
C ALA A 106 15.58 -0.49 7.31
N ARG A 107 15.15 -1.39 8.19
CA ARG A 107 15.71 -2.76 8.30
C ARG A 107 15.37 -3.64 7.10
N ALA A 108 14.24 -3.41 6.44
CA ALA A 108 13.88 -4.08 5.20
C ALA A 108 14.74 -3.59 4.01
N GLY A 109 15.20 -2.34 4.05
CA GLY A 109 16.20 -1.80 3.13
C GLY A 109 15.92 -0.35 2.71
N ARG A 110 16.89 0.29 2.03
CA ARG A 110 16.75 1.66 1.54
C ARG A 110 15.52 1.88 0.65
N PRO A 111 15.20 1.01 -0.34
CA PRO A 111 14.00 1.18 -1.16
C PRO A 111 12.70 1.18 -0.34
N ALA A 112 12.59 0.30 0.65
CA ALA A 112 11.43 0.25 1.53
C ALA A 112 11.28 1.55 2.35
N LEU A 113 12.38 2.05 2.93
CA LEU A 113 12.35 3.32 3.67
C LEU A 113 11.95 4.51 2.80
N THR A 114 12.42 4.56 1.54
CA THR A 114 12.04 5.65 0.61
C THR A 114 10.56 5.66 0.27
N VAL A 115 9.85 4.55 0.44
CA VAL A 115 8.38 4.47 0.27
C VAL A 115 7.65 4.66 1.59
N ALA A 116 8.18 4.12 2.70
CA ALA A 116 7.57 4.24 4.02
C ALA A 116 7.54 5.69 4.54
N ALA A 117 8.56 6.51 4.23
CA ALA A 117 8.60 7.91 4.63
C ALA A 117 7.45 8.76 4.01
N PRO A 118 7.24 8.77 2.68
CA PRO A 118 6.10 9.47 2.11
C PRO A 118 4.76 8.83 2.49
N LEU A 119 4.71 7.51 2.74
CA LEU A 119 3.51 6.87 3.30
C LEU A 119 3.17 7.44 4.67
N ALA A 120 4.12 7.47 5.60
CA ALA A 120 3.94 8.05 6.93
C ALA A 120 3.52 9.53 6.85
N ALA A 121 4.18 10.32 6.00
CA ALA A 121 3.79 11.71 5.78
C ALA A 121 2.35 11.83 5.24
N THR A 122 1.94 10.95 4.32
CA THR A 122 0.58 10.92 3.78
C THR A 122 -0.46 10.59 4.85
N VAL A 123 -0.18 9.61 5.72
CA VAL A 123 -1.04 9.24 6.85
C VAL A 123 -1.25 10.46 7.77
N TRP A 124 -0.15 11.10 8.18
CA TRP A 124 -0.22 12.30 9.03
C TRP A 124 -0.95 13.46 8.36
N ALA A 125 -0.69 13.72 7.08
CA ALA A 125 -1.38 14.77 6.32
C ALA A 125 -2.88 14.48 6.22
N TYR A 126 -3.26 13.23 5.97
CA TYR A 126 -4.65 12.78 5.93
C TYR A 126 -5.36 13.01 7.26
N ASP A 127 -4.83 12.48 8.36
CA ASP A 127 -5.48 12.47 9.67
C ASP A 127 -5.61 13.87 10.28
N LEU A 128 -4.63 14.75 10.02
CA LEU A 128 -4.61 16.09 10.61
C LEU A 128 -5.33 17.15 9.78
N THR A 129 -5.37 17.00 8.45
CA THR A 129 -5.89 18.07 7.58
C THR A 129 -6.73 17.56 6.42
N LEU A 130 -6.22 16.64 5.61
CA LEU A 130 -6.79 16.40 4.29
C LEU A 130 -8.13 15.67 4.34
N LYS A 131 -8.41 14.88 5.38
CA LYS A 131 -9.66 14.09 5.47
C LYS A 131 -10.93 14.94 5.42
N HIS A 132 -10.90 16.19 5.91
CA HIS A 132 -12.04 17.11 5.85
C HIS A 132 -12.08 17.94 4.56
N THR A 133 -11.02 17.90 3.74
CA THR A 133 -10.90 18.68 2.49
C THR A 133 -11.34 17.86 1.28
N PRO A 134 -11.56 18.48 0.09
CA PRO A 134 -11.77 17.76 -1.16
C PRO A 134 -10.65 16.75 -1.51
N ALA A 135 -9.43 16.95 -0.98
CA ALA A 135 -8.28 16.09 -1.23
C ALA A 135 -8.27 14.78 -0.42
N GLY A 136 -9.18 14.60 0.56
CA GLY A 136 -9.23 13.42 1.43
C GLY A 136 -9.22 12.07 0.68
N PRO A 137 -10.09 11.85 -0.33
CA PRO A 137 -10.08 10.64 -1.13
C PRO A 137 -8.76 10.39 -1.88
N ALA A 138 -8.10 11.44 -2.35
CA ALA A 138 -6.81 11.33 -3.05
C ALA A 138 -5.67 10.95 -2.08
N ALA A 139 -5.67 11.52 -0.87
CA ALA A 139 -4.73 11.16 0.18
C ALA A 139 -4.90 9.70 0.63
N MET A 140 -6.14 9.24 0.82
CA MET A 140 -6.44 7.84 1.13
C MET A 140 -5.96 6.89 0.02
N ALA A 141 -6.28 7.22 -1.23
CA ALA A 141 -5.80 6.46 -2.40
C ALA A 141 -4.27 6.40 -2.47
N GLY A 142 -3.60 7.52 -2.22
CA GLY A 142 -2.15 7.62 -2.15
C GLY A 142 -1.55 6.73 -1.06
N ALA A 143 -2.14 6.75 0.15
CA ALA A 143 -1.70 5.90 1.25
C ALA A 143 -1.80 4.41 0.90
N ARG A 144 -2.92 3.96 0.32
CA ARG A 144 -3.10 2.55 -0.11
C ARG A 144 -2.13 2.14 -1.21
N ALA A 145 -1.92 3.01 -2.20
CA ALA A 145 -0.94 2.75 -3.26
C ALA A 145 0.49 2.67 -2.71
N LEU A 146 0.87 3.58 -1.82
CA LEU A 146 2.20 3.59 -1.18
C LEU A 146 2.42 2.37 -0.27
N ASP A 147 1.40 1.90 0.44
CA ASP A 147 1.51 0.69 1.28
C ASP A 147 1.75 -0.58 0.45
N LEU A 148 1.10 -0.70 -0.71
CA LEU A 148 1.41 -1.76 -1.67
C LEU A 148 2.84 -1.63 -2.20
N LEU A 149 3.26 -0.42 -2.58
CA LEU A 149 4.62 -0.18 -3.06
C LEU A 149 5.68 -0.46 -1.99
N LEU A 150 5.37 -0.29 -0.71
CA LEU A 150 6.26 -0.62 0.40
C LEU A 150 6.55 -2.13 0.43
N GLY A 151 5.51 -2.96 0.27
CA GLY A 151 5.64 -4.42 0.16
C GLY A 151 6.51 -4.85 -1.03
N ALA A 152 6.32 -4.22 -2.19
CA ALA A 152 7.12 -4.47 -3.39
C ALA A 152 8.60 -4.05 -3.21
N ALA A 153 8.83 -2.84 -2.70
CA ALA A 153 10.16 -2.27 -2.49
C ALA A 153 10.97 -3.08 -1.47
N ALA A 154 10.33 -3.57 -0.41
CA ALA A 154 10.98 -4.42 0.58
C ALA A 154 11.29 -5.83 0.05
N THR A 155 10.39 -6.41 -0.75
CA THR A 155 10.51 -7.79 -1.22
C THR A 155 11.47 -7.91 -2.41
N GLY A 156 11.27 -7.08 -3.44
CA GLY A 156 12.01 -7.12 -4.70
C GLY A 156 13.04 -6.01 -4.87
N GLY A 157 13.16 -5.06 -3.92
CA GLY A 157 14.11 -3.95 -4.01
C GLY A 157 13.73 -2.85 -5.01
N SER A 158 12.59 -2.98 -5.68
CA SER A 158 12.10 -2.07 -6.72
C SER A 158 10.59 -1.92 -6.62
N THR A 159 10.09 -0.74 -6.99
CA THR A 159 8.65 -0.42 -7.09
C THR A 159 8.10 -0.54 -8.51
N ARG A 160 8.98 -0.66 -9.52
CA ARG A 160 8.58 -0.54 -10.94
C ARG A 160 7.56 -1.59 -11.36
N GLU A 161 7.78 -2.83 -10.95
CA GLU A 161 6.92 -3.97 -11.32
C GLU A 161 5.55 -3.88 -10.66
N ALA A 162 5.50 -3.31 -9.45
CA ALA A 162 4.26 -3.12 -8.70
C ALA A 162 3.52 -1.82 -9.04
N LEU A 163 4.10 -0.92 -9.84
CA LEU A 163 3.50 0.37 -10.18
C LEU A 163 2.12 0.24 -10.84
N PRO A 164 1.89 -0.67 -11.81
CA PRO A 164 0.55 -0.87 -12.38
C PRO A 164 -0.48 -1.32 -11.33
N SER A 165 -0.08 -2.22 -10.43
CA SER A 165 -0.93 -2.70 -9.33
C SER A 165 -1.23 -1.59 -8.32
N ALA A 166 -0.23 -0.76 -7.99
CA ALA A 166 -0.39 0.39 -7.10
C ALA A 166 -1.33 1.44 -7.70
N VAL A 167 -1.21 1.73 -8.99
CA VAL A 167 -2.13 2.63 -9.70
C VAL A 167 -3.54 2.05 -9.73
N LEU A 168 -3.69 0.75 -10.03
CA LEU A 168 -5.00 0.10 -10.03
C LEU A 168 -5.65 0.16 -8.63
N LEU A 169 -4.92 -0.17 -7.58
CA LEU A 169 -5.41 -0.10 -6.20
C LEU A 169 -5.75 1.34 -5.78
N GLY A 170 -4.87 2.29 -6.10
CA GLY A 170 -5.08 3.70 -5.79
C GLY A 170 -6.31 4.26 -6.51
N THR A 171 -6.48 3.95 -7.80
CA THR A 171 -7.64 4.40 -8.58
C THR A 171 -8.94 3.77 -8.08
N HIS A 172 -8.92 2.47 -7.73
CA HIS A 172 -10.06 1.80 -7.09
C HIS A 172 -10.37 2.39 -5.69
N THR A 173 -9.36 2.73 -4.90
CA THR A 173 -9.57 3.35 -3.59
C THR A 173 -10.14 4.76 -3.73
N LEU A 174 -9.61 5.56 -4.66
CA LEU A 174 -10.08 6.92 -4.94
C LEU A 174 -11.55 6.89 -5.34
N ALA A 175 -11.89 5.99 -6.24
CA ALA A 175 -13.23 5.71 -6.70
C ALA A 175 -14.21 5.40 -5.57
N VAL A 176 -13.92 4.36 -4.77
CA VAL A 176 -14.82 3.93 -3.70
C VAL A 176 -14.93 5.02 -2.63
N THR A 177 -13.84 5.69 -2.30
CA THR A 177 -13.82 6.75 -1.28
C THR A 177 -14.57 8.00 -1.75
N THR A 178 -14.48 8.37 -3.03
CA THR A 178 -15.25 9.49 -3.60
C THR A 178 -16.75 9.18 -3.69
N VAL A 179 -17.12 7.98 -4.13
CA VAL A 179 -18.52 7.53 -4.16
C VAL A 179 -19.11 7.54 -2.75
N SER A 180 -18.45 6.91 -1.78
CA SER A 180 -18.91 6.86 -0.39
C SER A 180 -19.07 8.25 0.22
N ARG A 181 -18.15 9.19 -0.07
CA ARG A 181 -18.27 10.57 0.39
C ARG A 181 -19.47 11.29 -0.22
N GLN A 182 -19.73 11.10 -1.51
CA GLN A 182 -20.88 11.71 -2.16
C GLN A 182 -22.21 11.15 -1.64
N GLU A 183 -22.28 9.86 -1.32
CA GLU A 183 -23.45 9.26 -0.69
C GLU A 183 -23.72 9.88 0.69
N THR A 184 -22.69 10.12 1.49
CA THR A 184 -22.85 10.80 2.80
C THR A 184 -23.22 12.28 2.69
N GLN A 185 -22.93 12.92 1.55
CA GLN A 185 -23.23 14.34 1.30
C GLN A 185 -24.51 14.56 0.46
N GLY A 186 -25.19 13.49 0.02
CA GLY A 186 -26.43 13.57 -0.76
C GLY A 186 -26.27 13.96 -2.24
N GLY A 187 -25.09 13.76 -2.84
CA GLY A 187 -24.78 14.10 -4.24
C GLY A 187 -25.05 12.96 -5.25
N SER A 188 -25.18 13.29 -6.55
CA SER A 188 -25.43 12.32 -7.63
C SER A 188 -24.18 11.53 -8.06
N SER A 189 -24.30 10.21 -8.16
CA SER A 189 -23.18 9.24 -8.31
C SER A 189 -22.50 9.20 -9.69
N LEU A 190 -22.91 10.04 -10.65
CA LEU A 190 -22.51 9.93 -12.07
C LEU A 190 -21.11 10.47 -12.38
N ALA A 191 -20.68 11.55 -11.72
CA ALA A 191 -19.38 12.18 -11.99
C ALA A 191 -18.18 11.32 -11.52
N PRO A 192 -18.21 10.68 -10.33
CA PRO A 192 -17.16 9.75 -9.91
C PRO A 192 -17.12 8.49 -10.77
N LEU A 193 -18.27 7.98 -11.21
CA LEU A 193 -18.36 6.82 -12.09
C LEU A 193 -17.74 7.11 -13.47
N ALA A 194 -17.95 8.33 -14.01
CA ALA A 194 -17.30 8.77 -15.24
C ALA A 194 -15.77 8.94 -15.07
N ALA A 195 -15.32 9.46 -13.92
CA ALA A 195 -13.89 9.58 -13.58
C ALA A 195 -13.22 8.20 -13.40
N LEU A 196 -13.93 7.25 -12.79
CA LEU A 196 -13.56 5.84 -12.65
C LEU A 196 -13.41 5.15 -14.01
N ALA A 197 -14.41 5.31 -14.87
CA ALA A 197 -14.44 4.70 -16.19
C ALA A 197 -13.29 5.24 -17.06
N THR A 198 -13.05 6.56 -17.00
CA THR A 198 -11.94 7.19 -17.74
C THR A 198 -10.57 6.79 -17.20
N THR A 199 -10.41 6.70 -15.88
CA THR A 199 -9.14 6.28 -15.27
C THR A 199 -8.84 4.79 -15.49
N GLY A 200 -9.88 3.94 -15.43
CA GLY A 200 -9.79 2.53 -15.80
C GLY A 200 -9.43 2.32 -17.27
N LEU A 201 -10.00 3.14 -18.16
CA LEU A 201 -9.71 3.11 -19.59
C LEU A 201 -8.26 3.55 -19.89
N LEU A 202 -7.79 4.62 -19.25
CA LEU A 202 -6.41 5.12 -19.34
C LEU A 202 -5.40 4.07 -18.86
N THR A 203 -5.66 3.44 -17.71
CA THR A 203 -4.79 2.38 -17.15
C THR A 203 -4.73 1.17 -18.08
N ARG A 204 -5.86 0.76 -18.67
CA ARG A 204 -5.94 -0.33 -19.65
C ARG A 204 -5.17 -0.02 -20.94
N LEU A 205 -5.15 1.25 -21.37
CA LEU A 205 -4.43 1.68 -22.58
C LEU A 205 -2.91 1.71 -22.36
N VAL A 206 -2.45 2.17 -21.19
CA VAL A 206 -1.02 2.22 -20.85
C VAL A 206 -0.45 0.82 -20.67
N THR A 207 -1.16 -0.07 -19.96
CA THR A 207 -0.73 -1.46 -19.75
C THR A 207 -0.71 -2.28 -21.05
N ARG A 208 -1.63 -2.03 -21.99
CA ARG A 208 -1.61 -2.67 -23.32
C ARG A 208 -0.47 -2.22 -24.22
N ARG A 209 0.05 -0.98 -24.07
CA ARG A 209 1.21 -0.49 -24.84
C ARG A 209 2.53 -1.13 -24.37
N GLY A 210 2.69 -1.39 -23.08
CA GLY A 210 3.88 -2.07 -22.53
C GLY A 210 4.07 -3.51 -23.03
N HIS A 211 2.98 -4.21 -23.36
CA HIS A 211 3.03 -5.59 -23.86
C HIS A 211 3.35 -5.72 -25.35
N ARG A 212 3.25 -4.63 -26.14
CA ARG A 212 3.58 -4.64 -27.59
C ARG A 212 5.03 -4.28 -27.91
N ALA A 213 5.81 -3.82 -26.92
CA ALA A 213 7.18 -3.34 -27.10
C ALA A 213 8.26 -4.39 -26.73
N ARG A 214 8.00 -5.69 -26.98
CA ARG A 214 9.05 -6.70 -27.07
C ARG A 214 9.14 -7.20 -28.52
N PRO A 215 10.08 -6.69 -29.33
CA PRO A 215 10.45 -7.36 -30.56
C PRO A 215 11.14 -8.67 -30.18
N SER A 216 10.61 -9.78 -30.68
CA SER A 216 11.25 -11.09 -30.61
C SER A 216 12.59 -11.00 -31.33
N ALA A 217 13.70 -11.17 -30.58
CA ALA A 217 15.00 -11.45 -31.16
C ALA A 217 14.90 -12.76 -31.97
N GLY A 218 15.27 -12.71 -33.26
CA GLY A 218 15.04 -13.78 -34.24
C GLY A 218 16.03 -14.93 -34.17
N PRO A 219 16.00 -15.86 -35.15
CA PRO A 219 17.16 -16.65 -35.49
C PRO A 219 17.90 -16.03 -36.68
N ASP A 220 19.11 -15.59 -36.41
CA ASP A 220 20.15 -15.27 -37.38
C ASP A 220 20.42 -16.47 -38.30
N ARG A 221 20.22 -16.29 -39.61
CA ARG A 221 20.60 -17.25 -40.66
C ARG A 221 21.42 -16.53 -41.73
N SER A 222 22.68 -16.28 -41.42
CA SER A 222 23.72 -16.11 -42.44
C SER A 222 25.08 -16.52 -41.91
N ARG A 223 25.43 -17.80 -42.09
CA ARG A 223 26.83 -18.21 -42.21
C ARG A 223 27.01 -19.10 -43.43
N THR A 224 27.38 -18.45 -44.52
CA THR A 224 28.01 -19.01 -45.72
C THR A 224 29.50 -19.24 -45.44
N SER A 225 30.00 -20.45 -45.76
CA SER A 225 31.30 -20.71 -46.42
C SER A 225 31.49 -22.23 -46.52
N HIS A 226 31.44 -22.83 -47.72
CA HIS A 226 32.58 -23.07 -48.62
C HIS A 226 33.65 -24.04 -48.08
N GLY A 227 33.85 -25.15 -48.80
CA GLY A 227 35.13 -25.84 -48.96
C GLY A 227 35.37 -27.07 -48.07
N GLY A 228 35.36 -28.28 -48.67
CA GLY A 228 35.80 -29.50 -47.97
C GLY A 228 35.56 -30.81 -48.72
N THR A 229 36.29 -31.00 -49.83
CA THR A 229 36.87 -32.27 -50.32
C THR A 229 36.13 -33.61 -50.08
N ARG A 230 35.60 -34.23 -51.16
CA ARG A 230 35.21 -35.65 -51.22
C ARG A 230 36.25 -36.49 -51.99
N ARG A 231 36.52 -37.69 -51.44
CA ARG A 231 37.27 -38.90 -51.93
C ARG A 231 38.76 -38.98 -51.58
N PRO A 232 39.32 -40.19 -51.31
CA PRO A 232 39.00 -41.56 -51.80
C PRO A 232 38.37 -42.48 -50.70
N GLY A 233 37.65 -43.58 -50.94
CA GLY A 233 37.91 -44.78 -51.75
C GLY A 233 38.28 -45.94 -50.80
N PRO A 234 37.55 -47.08 -50.79
CA PRO A 234 38.24 -48.35 -50.60
C PRO A 234 37.93 -49.34 -51.72
N ASP A 235 38.97 -50.09 -52.07
CA ASP A 235 39.03 -51.15 -53.05
C ASP A 235 37.94 -52.21 -52.85
N ALA A 236 37.32 -52.60 -53.96
CA ALA A 236 36.60 -53.85 -54.11
C ALA A 236 36.88 -54.41 -55.51
N THR A 237 37.78 -55.40 -55.55
CA THR A 237 37.73 -56.64 -56.34
C THR A 237 36.99 -56.63 -57.69
N GLY A 238 37.72 -56.98 -58.75
CA GLY A 238 37.17 -57.38 -60.05
C GLY A 238 38.16 -57.17 -61.18
#